data_AF-A0A2E7SCK9-F1
#
_entry.id   AF-A0A2E7SCK9-F1
#
_cell.length_a   1.000
_cell.length_b   1.000
_cell.length_c   1.000
_cell.angle_alpha   90.00
_cell.angle_beta   90.00
_cell.angle_gamma   90.00
#
_symmetry.space_group_name_H-M   'P 1'
#
loop_
_entity.id
_entity.type
_entity.pdbx_description
1 polymer ?
#
loop_
_entity_poly.entity_id
_entity_poly.type
_entity_poly.pdbx_seq_one_letter_code
_entity_poly.pdbx_strand_id
1 'polypeptide(L)'
;MSYASGKYAIAICDRCGFQYKYTQLRKEWTGFRVCAECYEPKSPQLEPPRTLADPEALQYARPSVPASAVAGSGVVRTIDPNAMTTVTGDSIGSSFDGIEATISVGTVTVTV
;
A
#
# COMPACT_ATOMS: atom_id res chain seq x y z
N MET A 1 33.48 -18.97 2.33
CA MET A 1 34.09 -20.29 2.63
C MET A 1 33.59 -21.29 1.62
N SER A 2 34.47 -21.99 0.91
CA SER A 2 34.09 -23.04 -0.06
C SER A 2 34.07 -24.40 0.63
N TYR A 3 32.94 -25.11 0.55
CA TYR A 3 32.84 -26.49 1.03
C TYR A 3 33.33 -27.46 -0.05
N ALA A 4 33.81 -28.64 0.36
CA ALA A 4 34.19 -29.70 -0.58
C ALA A 4 32.96 -30.16 -1.38
N SER A 5 33.14 -30.44 -2.68
CA SER A 5 32.04 -30.80 -3.59
C SER A 5 31.42 -32.18 -3.32
N GLY A 6 32.08 -33.03 -2.51
CA GLY A 6 31.55 -34.34 -2.16
C GLY A 6 31.42 -35.32 -3.34
N LYS A 7 32.24 -35.17 -4.39
CA LYS A 7 32.18 -35.99 -5.63
C LYS A 7 32.15 -37.51 -5.40
N TYR A 8 32.89 -37.99 -4.40
CA TYR A 8 32.94 -39.41 -4.01
C TYR A 8 32.31 -39.67 -2.63
N ALA A 9 31.65 -38.67 -2.05
CA ALA A 9 31.00 -38.81 -0.77
C ALA A 9 29.74 -39.67 -0.92
N ILE A 10 29.62 -40.66 -0.05
CA ILE A 10 28.43 -41.47 0.13
C ILE A 10 27.60 -40.89 1.28
N ALA A 11 26.29 -41.03 1.18
CA ALA A 11 25.35 -40.62 2.21
C ALA A 11 24.20 -41.63 2.28
N ILE A 12 23.58 -41.73 3.45
CA ILE A 12 22.48 -42.63 3.72
C ILE A 12 21.18 -41.84 3.62
N CYS A 13 20.15 -42.41 2.98
CA CYS A 13 18.82 -41.82 2.95
C CYS A 13 18.15 -41.99 4.32
N ASP A 14 17.66 -40.89 4.90
CA ASP A 14 17.04 -40.89 6.24
C ASP A 14 15.71 -41.66 6.31
N ARG A 15 15.05 -41.91 5.16
CA ARG A 15 13.77 -42.65 5.10
C ARG A 15 13.93 -44.15 4.85
N CYS A 16 14.78 -44.55 3.90
CA CYS A 16 14.92 -45.94 3.50
C CYS A 16 16.20 -46.61 3.99
N GLY A 17 17.16 -45.87 4.55
CA GLY A 17 18.41 -46.41 5.08
C GLY A 17 19.42 -46.91 4.04
N PHE A 18 19.11 -46.81 2.73
CA PHE A 18 20.04 -47.21 1.67
C PHE A 18 21.11 -46.16 1.42
N GLN A 19 22.27 -46.63 0.92
CA GLN A 19 23.41 -45.79 0.56
C GLN A 19 23.27 -45.24 -0.87
N TYR A 20 23.44 -43.92 -0.99
CA TYR A 20 23.45 -43.20 -2.26
C TYR A 20 24.66 -42.26 -2.33
N LYS A 21 24.92 -41.69 -3.51
CA LYS A 21 25.89 -40.59 -3.62
C LYS A 21 25.34 -39.36 -2.91
N TYR A 22 26.19 -38.63 -2.18
CA TYR A 22 25.81 -37.41 -1.47
C TYR A 22 25.09 -36.39 -2.38
N THR A 23 25.51 -36.30 -3.64
CA THR A 23 24.92 -35.39 -4.64
C THR A 23 23.54 -35.82 -5.16
N GLN A 24 23.11 -37.06 -4.89
CA GLN A 24 21.80 -37.57 -5.31
C GLN A 24 20.71 -37.35 -4.26
N LEU A 25 21.09 -37.14 -2.99
CA LEU A 25 20.12 -36.89 -1.94
C LEU A 25 19.60 -35.45 -2.01
N ARG A 26 18.29 -35.29 -1.80
CA ARG A 26 17.61 -34.00 -1.77
C ARG A 26 17.11 -33.73 -0.36
N LYS A 27 17.10 -32.45 0.03
CA LYS A 27 16.54 -32.04 1.32
C LYS A 27 15.02 -31.88 1.19
N GLU A 28 14.28 -32.60 2.02
CA GLU A 28 12.83 -32.46 2.16
C GLU A 28 12.46 -31.21 2.98
N TRP A 29 11.18 -30.85 2.91
CA TRP A 29 10.60 -29.77 3.71
C TRP A 29 10.65 -30.03 5.22
N THR A 30 10.72 -31.31 5.63
CA THR A 30 10.93 -31.77 7.02
C THR A 30 12.37 -31.56 7.51
N GLY A 31 13.31 -31.33 6.59
CA GLY A 31 14.74 -31.20 6.89
C GLY A 31 15.57 -32.46 6.64
N PHE A 32 14.94 -33.60 6.37
CA PHE A 32 15.62 -34.87 6.06
C PHE A 32 16.28 -34.88 4.68
N ARG A 33 17.34 -35.68 4.53
CA ARG A 33 18.00 -35.95 3.25
C ARG A 33 17.58 -37.31 2.71
N VAL A 34 16.86 -37.28 1.60
CA VAL A 34 16.20 -38.47 1.04
C VAL A 34 16.60 -38.70 -0.42
N CYS A 35 16.47 -39.96 -0.86
CA CYS A 35 16.58 -40.31 -2.28
C CYS A 35 15.35 -39.84 -3.07
N ALA A 36 15.46 -39.82 -4.40
CA ALA A 36 14.40 -39.35 -5.28
C ALA A 36 13.08 -40.12 -5.12
N GLU A 37 13.15 -41.43 -4.84
CA GLU A 37 11.98 -42.30 -4.67
C GLU A 37 11.19 -42.00 -3.39
N CYS A 38 11.90 -41.61 -2.32
CA CYS A 38 11.27 -41.30 -1.03
C CYS A 38 10.89 -39.82 -0.89
N TYR A 39 11.23 -38.99 -1.87
CA TYR A 39 11.07 -37.54 -1.81
C TYR A 39 9.60 -37.13 -1.82
N GLU A 40 9.16 -36.56 -0.70
CA GLU A 40 7.81 -36.02 -0.57
C GLU A 40 7.79 -34.50 -0.85
N PRO A 41 7.03 -34.04 -1.86
CA PRO A 41 6.89 -32.62 -2.12
C PRO A 41 6.11 -31.95 -0.98
N LYS A 42 6.53 -30.73 -0.63
CA LYS A 42 5.82 -29.93 0.37
C LYS A 42 4.40 -29.65 -0.09
N SER A 43 3.42 -29.89 0.78
CA SER A 43 2.03 -29.55 0.49
C SER A 43 1.86 -28.03 0.36
N PRO A 44 1.13 -27.54 -0.66
CA PRO A 44 0.98 -26.11 -0.92
C PRO A 44 0.25 -25.35 0.21
N GLN A 45 -0.49 -26.05 1.06
CA GLN A 45 -1.20 -25.45 2.20
C GLN A 45 -0.28 -25.09 3.38
N LEU A 46 0.92 -25.69 3.48
CA LEU A 46 1.86 -25.43 4.59
C LEU A 46 2.62 -24.11 4.45
N GLU A 47 2.56 -23.50 3.27
CA GLU A 47 3.25 -22.27 2.95
C GLU A 47 2.19 -21.27 2.48
N PRO A 48 1.50 -20.60 3.42
CA PRO A 48 0.43 -19.69 3.05
C PRO A 48 0.98 -18.66 2.07
N PRO A 49 0.27 -18.42 0.94
CA PRO A 49 0.70 -17.41 -0.01
C PRO A 49 0.83 -16.08 0.73
N ARG A 50 1.87 -15.32 0.40
CA ARG A 50 2.01 -13.97 0.94
C ARG A 50 0.81 -13.15 0.46
N THR A 51 -0.09 -12.81 1.36
CA THR A 51 -1.15 -11.84 1.10
C THR A 51 -0.49 -10.48 1.00
N LEU A 52 -0.23 -10.02 -0.23
CA LEU A 52 0.07 -8.62 -0.47
C LEU A 52 -1.22 -7.84 -0.25
N ALA A 53 -1.16 -6.73 0.48
CA ALA A 53 -2.27 -5.80 0.53
C ALA A 53 -2.59 -5.36 -0.91
N ASP A 54 -3.86 -5.39 -1.29
CA ASP A 54 -4.30 -4.82 -2.55
C ASP A 54 -3.91 -3.33 -2.54
N PRO A 55 -3.29 -2.79 -3.60
CA PRO A 55 -3.13 -1.34 -3.74
C PRO A 55 -4.50 -0.64 -3.88
N GLU A 56 -5.22 -0.52 -2.77
CA GLU A 56 -6.51 0.18 -2.70
C GLU A 56 -6.35 1.71 -2.89
N ALA A 57 -5.14 2.24 -2.70
CA ALA A 57 -4.87 3.67 -2.79
C ALA A 57 -4.32 4.08 -4.17
N LEU A 58 -4.97 5.03 -4.81
CA LEU A 58 -4.47 5.70 -6.02
C LEU A 58 -3.23 6.54 -5.69
N GLN A 59 -2.10 6.27 -6.37
CA GLN A 59 -0.82 6.98 -6.18
C GLN A 59 -0.96 8.50 -6.38
N TYR A 60 -1.87 8.92 -7.27
CA TYR A 60 -2.13 10.33 -7.57
C TYR A 60 -3.61 10.64 -7.37
N ALA A 61 -4.13 10.36 -6.18
CA ALA A 61 -5.44 10.88 -5.80
C ALA A 61 -5.40 12.40 -6.00
N ARG A 62 -6.32 12.92 -6.82
CA ARG A 62 -6.60 14.36 -6.97
C ARG A 62 -7.77 14.66 -6.04
N PRO A 63 -7.56 14.78 -4.72
CA PRO A 63 -8.65 15.08 -3.82
C PRO A 63 -9.31 16.37 -4.26
N SER A 64 -10.64 16.40 -4.21
CA SER A 64 -11.39 17.63 -4.41
C SER A 64 -10.89 18.65 -3.38
N VAL A 65 -10.51 19.83 -3.87
CA VAL A 65 -10.16 20.97 -3.02
C VAL A 65 -11.35 21.28 -2.11
N PRO A 66 -11.17 21.48 -0.79
CA PRO A 66 -12.28 21.78 0.11
C PRO A 66 -13.02 23.03 -0.36
N ALA A 67 -14.33 23.06 -0.13
CA ALA A 67 -15.19 24.16 -0.57
C ALA A 67 -14.70 25.53 -0.09
N SER A 68 -14.01 25.63 1.05
CA SER A 68 -13.44 26.90 1.54
C SER A 68 -12.34 27.48 0.64
N ALA A 69 -11.60 26.63 -0.08
CA ALA A 69 -10.55 27.07 -1.00
C ALA A 69 -11.07 27.37 -2.42
N VAL A 70 -12.30 26.95 -2.76
CA VAL A 70 -12.95 27.24 -4.06
C VAL A 70 -14.00 28.34 -3.96
N ALA A 71 -14.68 28.47 -2.82
CA ALA A 71 -15.71 29.45 -2.56
C ALA A 71 -15.41 30.17 -1.24
N GLY A 72 -14.77 31.34 -1.30
CA GLY A 72 -14.41 32.03 -0.06
C GLY A 72 -14.13 33.53 -0.15
N SER A 73 -13.71 34.08 -1.29
CA SER A 73 -13.52 35.54 -1.40
C SER A 73 -13.81 36.03 -2.81
N GLY A 74 -15.02 36.57 -3.02
CA GLY A 74 -15.35 37.33 -4.21
C GLY A 74 -15.27 38.82 -3.91
N VAL A 75 -14.55 39.59 -4.72
CA VAL A 75 -14.59 41.06 -4.69
C VAL A 75 -15.53 41.51 -5.80
N VAL A 76 -16.68 42.07 -5.45
CA VAL A 76 -17.56 42.73 -6.42
C VAL A 76 -16.99 44.11 -6.68
N ARG A 77 -16.44 44.32 -7.89
CA ARG A 77 -15.98 45.63 -8.34
C ARG A 77 -17.03 46.24 -9.26
N THR A 78 -17.45 47.46 -8.98
CA THR A 78 -18.30 48.22 -9.90
C THR A 78 -17.42 49.13 -10.73
N ILE A 79 -17.63 49.13 -12.05
CA ILE A 79 -16.91 50.06 -12.95
C ILE A 79 -17.68 51.38 -12.91
N ASP A 80 -17.08 52.44 -12.37
CA ASP A 80 -17.72 53.75 -12.33
C ASP A 80 -18.01 54.25 -13.77
N PRO A 81 -19.26 54.61 -14.10
CA PRO A 81 -19.58 55.15 -15.43
C PRO A 81 -19.04 56.57 -15.65
N ASN A 82 -18.61 57.29 -14.60
CA ASN A 82 -18.16 58.68 -14.71
C ASN A 82 -17.27 59.13 -13.54
N ALA A 83 -16.07 59.62 -13.84
CA ALA A 83 -15.05 60.08 -12.88
C ALA A 83 -15.34 61.44 -12.22
N MET A 84 -16.48 62.09 -12.55
CA MET A 84 -16.80 63.44 -12.08
C MET A 84 -17.49 63.47 -10.69
N THR A 85 -18.05 62.36 -10.19
CA THR A 85 -18.86 62.33 -8.95
C THR A 85 -18.31 61.46 -7.83
N THR A 86 -17.22 60.75 -8.05
CA THR A 86 -16.72 59.72 -7.11
C THR A 86 -15.23 59.93 -6.86
N VAL A 87 -14.85 60.35 -5.65
CA VAL A 87 -13.44 60.67 -5.31
C VAL A 87 -12.63 59.40 -4.95
N THR A 88 -13.33 58.31 -4.65
CA THR A 88 -12.77 56.98 -4.39
C THR A 88 -13.47 56.00 -5.33
N GLY A 89 -12.78 55.54 -6.37
CA GLY A 89 -13.33 54.83 -7.53
C GLY A 89 -13.88 53.42 -7.31
N ASP A 90 -14.61 53.20 -6.20
CA ASP A 90 -15.47 52.03 -5.99
C ASP A 90 -16.45 52.34 -4.84
N SER A 91 -17.63 52.91 -5.14
CA SER A 91 -18.59 53.35 -4.10
C SER A 91 -19.43 52.22 -3.48
N ILE A 92 -19.44 51.02 -4.08
CA ILE A 92 -20.31 49.91 -3.65
C ILE A 92 -19.53 48.63 -3.33
N GLY A 93 -18.26 48.52 -3.75
CA GLY A 93 -17.46 47.31 -3.60
C GLY A 93 -17.34 46.87 -2.13
N SER A 94 -18.09 45.85 -1.75
CA SER A 94 -18.01 45.19 -0.45
C SER A 94 -17.38 43.82 -0.65
N SER A 95 -16.39 43.50 0.19
CA SER A 95 -15.88 42.13 0.31
C SER A 95 -16.86 41.32 1.14
N PHE A 96 -17.25 40.14 0.66
CA PHE A 96 -17.98 39.18 1.46
C PHE A 96 -17.05 38.02 1.82
N ASP A 97 -17.03 37.65 3.09
CA ASP A 97 -16.39 36.41 3.55
C ASP A 97 -17.45 35.29 3.54
N GLY A 98 -17.08 34.12 3.02
CA GLY A 98 -17.97 32.96 2.93
C GLY A 98 -18.45 32.48 4.31
N ILE A 99 -19.71 32.03 4.39
CA ILE A 99 -20.26 31.45 5.62
C ILE A 99 -19.80 29.98 5.70
N GLU A 100 -18.88 29.68 6.60
CA GLU A 100 -18.45 28.31 6.89
C GLU A 100 -19.30 27.71 8.02
N ALA A 101 -19.97 26.58 7.74
CA ALA A 101 -20.69 25.81 8.74
C ALA A 101 -19.85 24.59 9.14
N THR A 102 -19.30 24.60 10.36
CA THR A 102 -18.64 23.42 10.93
C THR A 102 -19.69 22.51 11.57
N ILE A 103 -19.84 21.29 11.05
CA ILE A 103 -20.75 20.28 11.62
C ILE A 103 -19.91 19.07 12.05
N SER A 104 -19.98 18.72 13.33
CA SER A 104 -19.35 17.51 13.87
C SER A 104 -20.33 16.35 13.85
N VAL A 105 -19.95 15.21 13.26
CA VAL A 105 -20.67 13.95 13.46
C VAL A 105 -19.91 13.15 14.53
N GLY A 106 -20.60 12.77 15.61
CA GLY A 106 -20.01 12.13 16.80
C GLY A 106 -19.42 10.74 16.56
N THR A 107 -18.69 10.23 17.56
CA THR A 107 -17.97 8.95 17.51
C THR A 107 -18.91 7.74 17.49
N VAL A 108 -18.72 6.84 16.53
CA VAL A 108 -19.43 5.55 16.44
C VAL A 108 -18.54 4.45 17.03
N THR A 109 -18.95 3.86 18.16
CA THR A 109 -18.34 2.65 18.71
C THR A 109 -19.00 1.41 18.11
N VAL A 110 -18.22 0.62 17.37
CA VAL A 110 -18.63 -0.71 16.92
C VAL A 110 -18.03 -1.74 17.87
N THR A 111 -18.88 -2.48 18.57
CA THR A 111 -18.49 -3.65 19.38
C THR A 111 -18.77 -4.92 18.58
N VAL A 112 -17.78 -5.82 18.55
CA VAL A 112 -17.81 -7.13 17.88
C VAL A 112 -18.86 -8.04 18.49
#